data_AF-A0A833ANW9-F1
#
_entry.id   AF-A0A833ANW9-F1
#
_cell.length_a   1.000
_cell.length_b   1.000
_cell.length_c   1.000
_cell.angle_alpha   90.00
_cell.angle_beta   90.00
_cell.angle_gamma   90.00
#
_symmetry.space_group_name_H-M   'P 1'
#
loop_
_entity.id
_entity.type
_entity.pdbx_description
1 polymer ?
#
loop_
_entity_poly.entity_id
_entity_poly.type
_entity_poly.pdbx_seq_one_letter_code
_entity_poly.pdbx_strand_id
1 'polypeptide(L)'
;DQKSQNFGNRKEAEKVAAERHCFHAGGDVQVMSARSTKHYPGVQMQRTLFLVYQEKLTQPIVVDLFRVESTDEHSYDYPIHFHGQLITTNFKYQAALNIQKTLSDDHGYQHIWQTAHGKPEKSFSVTWLNANRYYSLIASDGSGTDVYFGRTGANDPNFNLKSEPLVVIRKKAKNHLFASVIEPHGFFNEAAEKSVQARPTVQNVQVIGSNDEVSIVEIRGKNIHWQIMTTNQAADESKKHKVTFGEKSYEWTGNYNFVDLNR
;
A
#
# COMPACT_ATOMS: atom_id res chain seq x y z
N ASP A 1 -0.09 13.41 9.45
CA ASP A 1 -0.95 14.49 9.97
C ASP A 1 -1.56 15.37 8.88
N GLN A 2 -1.98 14.79 7.75
CA GLN A 2 -2.67 15.53 6.68
C GLN A 2 -1.90 16.77 6.19
N LYS A 3 -0.57 16.67 6.11
CA LYS A 3 0.33 17.74 5.66
C LYS A 3 1.18 17.22 4.51
N SER A 4 1.40 18.07 3.50
CA SER A 4 2.33 17.78 2.42
C SER A 4 3.76 17.66 2.94
N GLN A 5 4.60 16.91 2.21
CA GLN A 5 6.05 16.88 2.45
C GLN A 5 6.61 18.30 2.46
N ASN A 6 7.55 18.56 3.36
CA ASN A 6 8.15 19.88 3.56
C ASN A 6 7.10 20.99 3.79
N PHE A 7 5.91 20.64 4.29
CA PHE A 7 4.78 21.55 4.50
C PHE A 7 4.33 22.30 3.23
N GLY A 8 4.57 21.72 2.05
CA GLY A 8 4.29 22.37 0.76
C GLY A 8 5.26 23.51 0.40
N ASN A 9 6.36 23.66 1.15
CA ASN A 9 7.36 24.70 0.88
C ASN A 9 8.39 24.21 -0.15
N ARG A 10 8.29 24.75 -1.37
CA ARG A 10 9.22 24.44 -2.49
C ARG A 10 10.70 24.62 -2.10
N LYS A 11 11.06 25.70 -1.40
CA LYS A 11 12.47 25.98 -1.06
C LYS A 11 13.04 24.95 -0.08
N GLU A 12 12.20 24.43 0.82
CA GLU A 12 12.63 23.35 1.73
C GLU A 12 12.69 22.01 1.00
N ALA A 13 11.76 21.74 0.08
CA ALA A 13 11.77 20.54 -0.74
C ALA A 13 13.04 20.43 -1.62
N GLU A 14 13.51 21.54 -2.19
CA GLU A 14 14.72 21.59 -3.04
C GLU A 14 16.01 21.22 -2.30
N LYS A 15 16.02 21.27 -0.96
CA LYS A 15 17.20 20.94 -0.14
C LYS A 15 17.34 19.45 0.17
N VAL A 16 16.30 18.66 -0.12
CA VAL A 16 16.22 17.27 0.34
C VAL A 16 15.80 16.35 -0.80
N ALA A 17 16.32 15.13 -0.78
CA ALA A 17 15.94 14.07 -1.72
C ALA A 17 15.84 12.76 -0.95
N ALA A 18 15.06 11.82 -1.50
CA ALA A 18 15.10 10.44 -1.04
C ALA A 18 16.43 9.79 -1.46
N GLU A 19 16.96 8.95 -0.58
CA GLU A 19 18.18 8.20 -0.80
C GLU A 19 17.82 6.81 -1.31
N ARG A 20 18.40 6.39 -2.43
CA ARG A 20 18.24 5.02 -2.93
C ARG A 20 18.78 4.05 -1.89
N HIS A 21 17.96 3.08 -1.50
CA HIS A 21 18.35 2.01 -0.58
C HIS A 21 18.84 0.80 -1.36
N CYS A 22 17.98 0.18 -2.18
CA CYS A 22 18.39 -0.90 -3.07
C CYS A 22 17.62 -0.86 -4.39
N PHE A 23 18.17 -1.53 -5.41
CA PHE A 23 17.53 -1.69 -6.70
C PHE A 23 17.98 -3.02 -7.30
N HIS A 24 17.01 -3.83 -7.71
CA HIS A 24 17.22 -5.07 -8.43
C HIS A 24 16.22 -5.13 -9.59
N ALA A 25 16.75 -5.22 -10.81
CA ALA A 25 15.96 -5.39 -12.01
C ALA A 25 16.26 -6.75 -12.65
N GLY A 26 15.25 -7.33 -13.30
CA GLY A 26 15.35 -8.65 -13.93
C GLY A 26 14.80 -9.78 -13.06
N GLY A 27 14.64 -10.95 -13.67
CA GLY A 27 14.04 -12.12 -13.04
C GLY A 27 12.56 -11.95 -12.71
N ASP A 28 12.06 -12.91 -11.92
CA ASP A 28 10.66 -13.02 -11.50
C ASP A 28 10.30 -12.10 -10.34
N VAL A 29 11.29 -11.52 -9.66
CA VAL A 29 11.09 -10.59 -8.53
C VAL A 29 12.00 -9.39 -8.71
N GLN A 30 11.42 -8.27 -9.12
CA GLN A 30 12.12 -6.99 -9.24
C GLN A 30 11.85 -6.14 -8.00
N VAL A 31 12.83 -5.38 -7.56
CA VAL A 31 12.76 -4.63 -6.29
C VAL A 31 13.33 -3.24 -6.45
N MET A 32 12.67 -2.25 -5.87
CA MET A 32 13.24 -0.93 -5.63
C MET A 32 12.93 -0.47 -4.21
N SER A 33 13.91 0.13 -3.55
CA SER A 33 13.75 0.69 -2.20
C SER A 33 14.40 2.06 -2.11
N ALA A 34 13.76 2.97 -1.38
CA ALA A 34 14.29 4.29 -1.06
C ALA A 34 13.93 4.71 0.36
N ARG A 35 14.78 5.56 0.94
CA ARG A 35 14.60 6.17 2.26
C ARG A 35 14.41 7.65 2.15
N SER A 36 13.58 8.20 3.02
CA SER A 36 13.51 9.63 3.22
C SER A 36 13.29 9.98 4.68
N THR A 37 14.18 10.80 5.22
CA THR A 37 14.23 11.14 6.66
C THR A 37 14.13 12.63 6.92
N LYS A 38 13.98 13.45 5.86
CA LYS A 38 14.09 14.92 5.93
C LYS A 38 12.85 15.67 5.44
N HIS A 39 11.80 14.99 4.98
CA HIS A 39 10.57 15.64 4.52
C HIS A 39 9.64 16.08 5.66
N TYR A 40 9.69 15.39 6.80
CA TYR A 40 8.89 15.69 7.98
C TYR A 40 9.81 15.64 9.20
N PRO A 41 9.80 16.66 10.09
CA PRO A 41 10.59 16.63 11.31
C PRO A 41 10.25 15.38 12.15
N GLY A 42 11.26 14.62 12.54
CA GLY A 42 11.09 13.46 13.42
C GLY A 42 10.42 12.24 12.79
N VAL A 43 10.18 12.22 11.47
CA VAL A 43 9.59 11.05 10.79
C VAL A 43 10.57 10.50 9.76
N GLN A 44 10.86 9.20 9.89
CA GLN A 44 11.68 8.45 8.94
C GLN A 44 10.78 7.56 8.10
N MET A 45 11.09 7.46 6.81
CA MET A 45 10.30 6.71 5.84
C MET A 45 11.22 5.80 5.03
N GLN A 46 10.81 4.56 4.81
CA GLN A 46 11.39 3.65 3.83
C GLN A 46 10.28 2.99 3.04
N ARG A 47 10.34 3.04 1.71
CA ARG A 47 9.38 2.37 0.83
C ARG A 47 10.10 1.38 -0.06
N THR A 48 9.68 0.11 0.01
CA THR A 48 10.19 -0.97 -0.84
C THR A 48 9.04 -1.50 -1.68
N LEU A 49 9.20 -1.43 -3.00
CA LEU A 49 8.26 -1.97 -3.98
C LEU A 49 8.85 -3.23 -4.60
N PHE A 50 8.03 -4.27 -4.71
CA PHE A 50 8.33 -5.48 -5.45
C PHE A 50 7.38 -5.58 -6.65
N LEU A 51 7.91 -5.92 -7.82
CA LEU A 51 7.13 -6.42 -8.94
C LEU A 51 7.38 -7.92 -9.03
N VAL A 52 6.35 -8.70 -8.73
CA VAL A 52 6.44 -10.16 -8.60
C VAL A 52 5.69 -10.82 -9.76
N TYR A 53 6.42 -11.61 -10.53
CA TYR A 53 5.90 -12.52 -11.54
C TYR A 53 6.08 -13.96 -11.04
N GLN A 54 5.01 -14.75 -11.08
CA GLN A 54 5.04 -16.16 -10.71
C GLN A 54 4.07 -16.90 -11.62
N GLU A 55 4.36 -18.16 -11.95
CA GLU A 55 3.52 -18.98 -12.83
C GLU A 55 2.06 -19.10 -12.34
N LYS A 56 1.85 -18.98 -11.03
CA LYS A 56 0.54 -19.06 -10.37
C LYS A 56 -0.31 -17.79 -10.55
N LEU A 57 0.26 -16.71 -11.09
CA LEU A 57 -0.40 -15.42 -11.31
C LEU A 57 -0.70 -15.21 -12.79
N THR A 58 -1.87 -14.64 -13.10
CA THR A 58 -2.20 -14.30 -14.49
C THR A 58 -1.45 -13.08 -15.01
N GLN A 59 -0.96 -12.23 -14.12
CA GLN A 59 -0.24 -10.99 -14.40
C GLN A 59 0.74 -10.72 -13.25
N PRO A 60 1.83 -9.96 -13.48
CA PRO A 60 2.67 -9.48 -12.38
C PRO A 60 1.85 -8.68 -11.37
N ILE A 61 2.19 -8.82 -10.09
CA ILE A 61 1.58 -8.06 -9.00
C ILE A 61 2.60 -7.09 -8.40
N VAL A 62 2.09 -6.02 -7.79
CA VAL A 62 2.92 -5.11 -6.99
C VAL A 62 2.75 -5.44 -5.52
N VAL A 63 3.85 -5.63 -4.80
CA VAL A 63 3.87 -5.63 -3.33
C VAL A 63 4.50 -4.32 -2.87
N ASP A 64 3.83 -3.59 -1.98
CA ASP A 64 4.31 -2.32 -1.44
C ASP A 64 4.48 -2.42 0.07
N LEU A 65 5.72 -2.24 0.52
CA LEU A 65 6.12 -2.19 1.92
C LEU A 65 6.55 -0.76 2.24
N PHE A 66 5.64 0.02 2.83
CA PHE A 66 5.89 1.40 3.21
C PHE A 66 5.98 1.55 4.73
N ARG A 67 7.21 1.65 5.22
CA ARG A 67 7.56 1.79 6.63
C ARG A 67 7.71 3.25 7.00
N VAL A 68 7.07 3.63 8.10
CA VAL A 68 7.15 4.96 8.71
C VAL A 68 7.49 4.82 10.19
N GLU A 69 8.34 5.71 10.68
CA GLU A 69 8.80 5.69 12.07
C GLU A 69 8.92 7.08 12.67
N SER A 70 8.59 7.18 13.95
CA SER A 70 8.77 8.37 14.75
C SER A 70 8.82 8.05 16.24
N THR A 71 9.40 8.96 17.03
CA THR A 71 9.29 8.94 18.49
C THR A 71 7.91 9.37 18.98
N ASP A 72 7.20 10.16 18.17
CA ASP A 72 5.89 10.73 18.47
C ASP A 72 4.78 10.01 17.70
N GLU A 73 3.55 10.07 18.21
CA GLU A 73 2.39 9.50 17.51
C GLU A 73 1.92 10.45 16.41
N HIS A 74 1.71 9.90 15.21
CA HIS A 74 1.22 10.63 14.04
C HIS A 74 0.03 9.93 13.40
N SER A 75 -0.72 10.68 12.58
CA SER A 75 -1.74 10.14 11.67
C SER A 75 -1.15 9.98 10.27
N TYR A 76 -0.84 8.76 9.87
CA TYR A 76 -0.32 8.44 8.55
C TYR A 76 -1.46 8.13 7.57
N ASP A 77 -1.39 8.72 6.37
CA ASP A 77 -2.32 8.46 5.27
C ASP A 77 -1.58 7.80 4.12
N TYR A 78 -2.10 6.66 3.67
CA TYR A 78 -1.61 5.90 2.52
C TYR A 78 -2.69 5.89 1.43
N PRO A 79 -2.64 6.86 0.49
CA PRO A 79 -3.65 7.00 -0.56
C PRO A 79 -3.32 6.15 -1.80
N ILE A 80 -4.34 5.51 -2.36
CA ILE A 80 -4.32 4.84 -3.66
C ILE A 80 -5.36 5.50 -4.55
N HIS A 81 -4.88 6.26 -5.54
CA HIS A 81 -5.70 6.74 -6.65
C HIS A 81 -5.81 5.61 -7.67
N PHE A 82 -7.03 5.34 -8.14
CA PHE A 82 -7.25 4.29 -9.12
C PHE A 82 -8.21 4.77 -10.21
N HIS A 83 -8.15 4.11 -11.36
CA HIS A 83 -9.12 4.30 -12.43
C HIS A 83 -10.06 3.10 -12.43
N GLY A 84 -11.36 3.36 -12.62
CA GLY A 84 -12.37 2.32 -12.74
C GLY A 84 -13.50 2.43 -11.72
N GLN A 85 -14.30 1.37 -11.67
CA GLN A 85 -15.50 1.28 -10.85
C GLN A 85 -15.27 0.33 -9.68
N LEU A 86 -15.59 0.76 -8.46
CA LEU A 86 -15.57 -0.12 -7.29
C LEU A 86 -16.56 -1.28 -7.51
N ILE A 87 -16.08 -2.51 -7.31
CA ILE A 87 -16.85 -3.74 -7.47
C ILE A 87 -17.18 -4.37 -6.13
N THR A 88 -16.19 -4.55 -5.26
CA THR A 88 -16.41 -5.21 -3.97
C THR A 88 -15.36 -4.86 -2.94
N THR A 89 -15.73 -5.01 -1.68
CA THR A 89 -14.85 -4.96 -0.51
C THR A 89 -15.13 -6.20 0.34
N ASN A 90 -14.13 -6.68 1.09
CA ASN A 90 -14.34 -7.76 2.08
C ASN A 90 -14.73 -7.23 3.48
N PHE A 91 -14.97 -5.93 3.60
CA PHE A 91 -15.38 -5.24 4.82
C PHE A 91 -16.55 -4.30 4.53
N LYS A 92 -17.30 -3.95 5.58
CA LYS A 92 -18.42 -3.02 5.47
C LYS A 92 -17.93 -1.58 5.56
N TYR A 93 -18.58 -0.70 4.80
CA TYR A 93 -18.40 0.75 4.87
C TYR A 93 -19.75 1.46 4.88
N GLN A 94 -19.76 2.68 5.38
CA GLN A 94 -20.90 3.59 5.34
C GLN A 94 -20.72 4.58 4.20
N ALA A 95 -21.59 4.53 3.19
CA ALA A 95 -21.61 5.49 2.11
C ALA A 95 -22.32 6.78 2.52
N ALA A 96 -21.82 7.91 2.02
CA ALA A 96 -22.46 9.21 2.10
C ALA A 96 -23.59 9.27 1.06
N LEU A 97 -24.84 9.07 1.51
CA LEU A 97 -26.00 8.95 0.61
C LEU A 97 -26.54 10.30 0.13
N ASN A 98 -26.62 11.29 1.02
CA ASN A 98 -27.28 12.57 0.73
C ASN A 98 -26.30 13.75 0.73
N ILE A 99 -25.27 13.73 1.58
CA ILE A 99 -24.33 14.83 1.76
C ILE A 99 -22.91 14.27 1.80
N GLN A 100 -22.07 14.72 0.87
CA GLN A 100 -20.63 14.49 0.90
C GLN A 100 -19.94 15.68 1.56
N LYS A 101 -18.95 15.41 2.40
CA LYS A 101 -18.08 16.42 2.99
C LYS A 101 -16.69 16.33 2.39
N THR A 102 -15.91 17.40 2.46
CA THR A 102 -14.48 17.31 2.16
C THR A 102 -13.80 16.31 3.10
N LEU A 103 -12.75 15.66 2.63
CA LEU A 103 -11.98 14.69 3.43
C LEU A 103 -11.26 15.37 4.60
N SER A 104 -10.86 16.63 4.41
CA SER A 104 -10.34 17.56 5.42
C SER A 104 -10.37 18.98 4.87
N ASP A 105 -9.73 19.92 5.57
CA ASP A 105 -9.86 21.34 5.31
C ASP A 105 -8.66 21.98 4.57
N ASP A 106 -7.52 21.29 4.45
CA ASP A 106 -6.30 21.87 3.86
C ASP A 106 -5.39 20.82 3.17
N HIS A 107 -4.30 21.30 2.55
CA HIS A 107 -3.20 20.53 1.97
C HIS A 107 -3.61 19.48 0.94
N GLY A 108 -4.66 19.79 0.16
CA GLY A 108 -5.19 18.97 -0.92
C GLY A 108 -6.40 18.12 -0.49
N TYR A 109 -6.56 17.85 0.80
CA TYR A 109 -7.70 17.08 1.32
C TYR A 109 -9.03 17.80 1.13
N GLN A 110 -9.02 19.14 1.11
CA GLN A 110 -10.19 19.97 0.81
C GLN A 110 -10.69 19.81 -0.63
N HIS A 111 -9.93 19.16 -1.51
CA HIS A 111 -10.32 18.89 -2.90
C HIS A 111 -10.86 17.47 -3.12
N ILE A 112 -11.04 16.70 -2.04
CA ILE A 112 -11.53 15.34 -2.08
C ILE A 112 -12.88 15.26 -1.37
N TRP A 113 -13.93 14.85 -2.07
CA TRP A 113 -15.19 14.46 -1.47
C TRP A 113 -15.04 13.10 -0.78
N GLN A 114 -15.36 13.01 0.51
CA GLN A 114 -15.49 11.73 1.21
C GLN A 114 -16.82 11.08 0.82
N THR A 115 -16.74 9.99 0.05
CA THR A 115 -17.89 9.27 -0.49
C THR A 115 -18.32 8.08 0.37
N ALA A 116 -17.38 7.46 1.10
CA ALA A 116 -17.68 6.43 2.08
C ALA A 116 -16.56 6.32 3.12
N HIS A 117 -16.85 5.68 4.26
CA HIS A 117 -15.90 5.41 5.33
C HIS A 117 -16.13 4.02 5.91
N GLY A 118 -15.07 3.26 6.15
CA GLY A 118 -15.13 1.96 6.80
C GLY A 118 -13.99 1.73 7.77
N LYS A 119 -14.17 0.73 8.64
CA LYS A 119 -13.22 0.33 9.68
C LYS A 119 -13.04 -1.18 9.63
N PRO A 120 -12.12 -1.71 8.82
CA PRO A 120 -11.87 -3.14 8.74
C PRO A 120 -11.24 -3.64 10.05
N GLU A 121 -11.62 -4.84 10.50
CA GLU A 121 -11.07 -5.45 11.72
C GLU A 121 -9.82 -6.32 11.43
N LYS A 122 -9.66 -6.74 10.17
CA LYS A 122 -8.59 -7.62 9.68
C LYS A 122 -8.06 -7.06 8.36
N SER A 123 -7.02 -7.71 7.82
CA SER A 123 -6.57 -7.50 6.44
C SER A 123 -7.77 -7.41 5.49
N PHE A 124 -7.79 -6.35 4.70
CA PHE A 124 -8.93 -6.03 3.85
C PHE A 124 -8.56 -5.96 2.38
N SER A 125 -9.57 -6.07 1.53
CA SER A 125 -9.46 -5.93 0.09
C SER A 125 -10.44 -4.92 -0.48
N VAL A 126 -9.99 -4.17 -1.47
CA VAL A 126 -10.81 -3.29 -2.31
C VAL A 126 -10.57 -3.70 -3.76
N THR A 127 -11.62 -4.15 -4.44
CA THR A 127 -11.56 -4.59 -5.84
C THR A 127 -12.32 -3.61 -6.72
N TRP A 128 -11.68 -3.16 -7.80
CA TRP A 128 -12.31 -2.33 -8.84
C TRP A 128 -12.13 -2.95 -10.22
N LEU A 129 -13.00 -2.58 -11.15
CA LEU A 129 -12.91 -2.95 -12.56
C LEU A 129 -12.45 -1.73 -13.34
N ASN A 130 -11.38 -1.88 -14.12
CA ASN A 130 -10.95 -0.87 -15.08
C ASN A 130 -10.94 -1.49 -16.48
N ALA A 131 -11.73 -0.92 -17.39
CA ALA A 131 -12.04 -1.52 -18.68
C ALA A 131 -12.47 -3.00 -18.51
N ASN A 132 -11.69 -3.93 -19.04
CA ASN A 132 -11.97 -5.36 -19.04
C ASN A 132 -11.19 -6.14 -17.97
N ARG A 133 -10.54 -5.48 -17.00
CA ARG A 133 -9.69 -6.15 -16.00
C ARG A 133 -10.00 -5.70 -14.58
N TYR A 134 -10.00 -6.66 -13.66
CA TYR A 134 -10.13 -6.39 -12.24
C TYR A 134 -8.78 -6.09 -11.61
N TYR A 135 -8.79 -5.22 -10.62
CA TYR A 135 -7.65 -4.89 -9.80
C TYR A 135 -8.08 -4.98 -8.35
N SER A 136 -7.28 -5.63 -7.52
CA SER A 136 -7.51 -5.69 -6.08
C SER A 136 -6.34 -5.09 -5.34
N LEU A 137 -6.64 -4.14 -4.45
CA LEU A 137 -5.76 -3.74 -3.35
C LEU A 137 -6.04 -4.67 -2.17
N ILE A 138 -5.05 -5.39 -1.68
CA ILE A 138 -5.12 -6.18 -0.44
C ILE A 138 -4.12 -5.60 0.55
N ALA A 139 -4.58 -5.10 1.69
CA ALA A 139 -3.73 -4.48 2.71
C ALA A 139 -3.68 -5.33 3.98
N SER A 140 -2.53 -5.31 4.67
CA SER A 140 -2.36 -5.99 5.96
C SER A 140 -3.09 -5.30 7.10
N ASP A 141 -3.33 -4.00 6.95
CA ASP A 141 -4.05 -3.17 7.90
C ASP A 141 -5.43 -3.76 8.25
N GLY A 142 -5.86 -3.55 9.49
CA GLY A 142 -7.14 -4.03 10.02
C GLY A 142 -7.53 -3.19 11.23
N SER A 143 -7.69 -3.84 12.38
CA SER A 143 -8.12 -3.15 13.62
C SER A 143 -7.37 -1.83 13.89
N GLY A 144 -8.14 -0.79 14.19
CA GLY A 144 -7.62 0.57 14.39
C GLY A 144 -7.17 1.30 13.13
N THR A 145 -7.63 0.89 11.94
CA THR A 145 -7.40 1.57 10.67
C THR A 145 -8.72 2.17 10.15
N ASP A 146 -8.67 3.41 9.69
CA ASP A 146 -9.77 4.06 8.98
C ASP A 146 -9.54 3.95 7.47
N VAL A 147 -10.56 3.53 6.72
CA VAL A 147 -10.52 3.46 5.26
C VAL A 147 -11.54 4.43 4.68
N TYR A 148 -11.06 5.46 4.00
CA TYR A 148 -11.91 6.46 3.35
C TYR A 148 -11.95 6.21 1.85
N PHE A 149 -13.15 6.17 1.29
CA PHE A 149 -13.35 6.25 -0.16
C PHE A 149 -13.61 7.70 -0.54
N GLY A 150 -12.92 8.18 -1.56
CA GLY A 150 -13.04 9.56 -1.99
C GLY A 150 -13.16 9.71 -3.50
N ARG A 151 -13.57 10.91 -3.92
CA ARG A 151 -13.45 11.38 -5.30
C ARG A 151 -12.90 12.79 -5.32
N THR A 152 -11.95 13.08 -6.20
CA THR A 152 -11.49 14.45 -6.44
C THR A 152 -12.60 15.32 -7.03
N GLY A 153 -12.51 16.63 -6.83
CA GLY A 153 -13.46 17.63 -7.34
C GLY A 153 -14.21 18.42 -6.26
N ALA A 154 -13.83 18.30 -4.98
CA ALA A 154 -14.35 19.21 -3.97
C ALA A 154 -13.70 20.59 -4.09
N ASN A 155 -14.42 21.64 -3.70
CA ASN A 155 -13.98 23.04 -3.81
C ASN A 155 -13.44 23.41 -5.21
N ASP A 156 -14.07 22.90 -6.27
CA ASP A 156 -13.70 23.16 -7.67
C ASP A 156 -14.86 23.79 -8.46
N PRO A 157 -15.18 25.07 -8.22
CA PRO A 157 -16.33 25.73 -8.84
C PRO A 157 -16.22 25.89 -10.35
N ASN A 158 -15.01 25.76 -10.90
CA ASN A 158 -14.73 25.95 -12.32
C ASN A 158 -14.55 24.62 -13.07
N PHE A 159 -14.77 23.47 -12.43
CA PHE A 159 -14.64 22.14 -13.02
C PHE A 159 -13.26 21.88 -13.65
N ASN A 160 -12.19 22.32 -12.98
CA ASN A 160 -10.81 22.12 -13.43
C ASN A 160 -10.27 20.73 -13.08
N LEU A 161 -10.80 20.07 -12.06
CA LEU A 161 -10.37 18.77 -11.58
C LEU A 161 -11.20 17.66 -12.23
N LYS A 162 -10.52 16.62 -12.69
CA LYS A 162 -11.19 15.36 -13.02
C LYS A 162 -11.78 14.76 -11.74
N SER A 163 -12.93 14.12 -11.86
CA SER A 163 -13.50 13.32 -10.76
C SER A 163 -12.90 11.91 -10.80
N GLU A 164 -11.86 11.69 -10.01
CA GLU A 164 -11.11 10.43 -9.95
C GLU A 164 -11.32 9.77 -8.58
N PRO A 165 -11.60 8.45 -8.54
CA PRO A 165 -11.78 7.76 -7.28
C PRO A 165 -10.44 7.49 -6.59
N LEU A 166 -10.48 7.45 -5.27
CA LEU A 166 -9.35 7.03 -4.46
C LEU A 166 -9.82 6.30 -3.20
N VAL A 167 -8.90 5.54 -2.62
CA VAL A 167 -9.02 5.00 -1.26
C VAL A 167 -7.87 5.55 -0.42
N VAL A 168 -8.14 6.00 0.81
CA VAL A 168 -7.14 6.44 1.78
C VAL A 168 -7.17 5.50 2.97
N ILE A 169 -6.02 4.87 3.24
CA ILE A 169 -5.81 4.03 4.42
C ILE A 169 -5.15 4.91 5.49
N ARG A 170 -5.87 5.22 6.56
CA ARG A 170 -5.43 6.09 7.64
C ARG A 170 -5.10 5.30 8.90
N LYS A 171 -3.91 5.51 9.45
CA LYS A 171 -3.44 4.85 10.68
C LYS A 171 -2.87 5.86 11.65
N LYS A 172 -3.25 5.78 12.93
CA LYS A 172 -2.55 6.47 14.02
C LYS A 172 -1.52 5.54 14.64
N ALA A 173 -0.26 5.94 14.65
CA ALA A 173 0.83 5.17 15.24
C ALA A 173 2.09 6.03 15.41
N LYS A 174 3.04 5.55 16.22
CA LYS A 174 4.43 6.02 16.20
C LYS A 174 5.18 5.43 15.00
N ASN A 175 5.25 4.10 14.98
CA ASN A 175 5.84 3.31 13.90
C ASN A 175 4.75 2.48 13.23
N HIS A 176 4.80 2.37 11.90
CA HIS A 176 3.87 1.53 11.15
C HIS A 176 4.50 0.99 9.87
N LEU A 177 4.07 -0.19 9.44
CA LEU A 177 4.39 -0.75 8.13
C LEU A 177 3.08 -0.96 7.38
N PHE A 178 2.81 -0.12 6.40
CA PHE A 178 1.79 -0.40 5.39
C PHE A 178 2.34 -1.49 4.48
N ALA A 179 1.77 -2.69 4.56
CA ALA A 179 2.07 -3.77 3.62
C ALA A 179 0.82 -4.02 2.77
N SER A 180 0.96 -3.90 1.45
CA SER A 180 -0.15 -4.10 0.54
C SER A 180 0.25 -4.79 -0.75
N VAL A 181 -0.74 -5.35 -1.44
CA VAL A 181 -0.62 -5.93 -2.77
C VAL A 181 -1.61 -5.27 -3.70
N ILE A 182 -1.17 -4.88 -4.89
CA ILE A 182 -2.05 -4.55 -6.02
C ILE A 182 -1.94 -5.69 -7.03
N GLU A 183 -3.02 -6.45 -7.16
CA GLU A 183 -3.13 -7.59 -8.07
C GLU A 183 -4.03 -7.25 -9.26
N PRO A 184 -3.52 -7.20 -10.49
CA PRO A 184 -4.33 -7.29 -11.70
C PRO A 184 -4.79 -8.74 -11.90
N HIS A 185 -6.09 -8.98 -12.04
CA HIS A 185 -6.63 -10.33 -12.22
C HIS A 185 -7.89 -10.33 -13.07
N GLY A 186 -8.21 -11.53 -13.57
CA GLY A 186 -9.44 -11.80 -14.28
C GLY A 186 -9.64 -10.98 -15.56
N PHE A 187 -10.82 -11.19 -16.12
CA PHE A 187 -11.26 -10.54 -17.34
C PHE A 187 -12.78 -10.37 -17.31
N PHE A 188 -13.26 -9.21 -17.76
CA PHE A 188 -14.67 -8.94 -17.97
C PHE A 188 -14.92 -8.68 -19.45
N ASN A 189 -15.75 -9.52 -20.07
CA ASN A 189 -16.27 -9.31 -21.41
C ASN A 189 -17.68 -8.75 -21.30
N GLU A 190 -17.82 -7.43 -21.51
CA GLU A 190 -19.11 -6.74 -21.46
C GLU A 190 -20.07 -7.25 -22.54
N ALA A 191 -19.59 -7.41 -23.79
CA ALA A 191 -20.42 -7.83 -24.92
C ALA A 191 -21.00 -9.25 -24.75
N ALA A 192 -20.32 -10.12 -24.02
CA ALA A 192 -20.77 -11.48 -23.74
C ALA A 192 -21.34 -11.67 -22.33
N GLU A 193 -21.39 -10.60 -21.51
CA GLU A 193 -21.77 -10.62 -20.09
C GLU A 193 -21.04 -11.70 -19.27
N LYS A 194 -19.73 -11.87 -19.52
CA LYS A 194 -18.92 -12.94 -18.89
C LYS A 194 -17.78 -12.38 -18.05
N SER A 195 -17.69 -12.87 -16.81
CA SER A 195 -16.57 -12.64 -15.90
C SER A 195 -15.75 -13.91 -15.70
N VAL A 196 -14.43 -13.81 -15.88
CA VAL A 196 -13.47 -14.87 -15.58
C VAL A 196 -12.56 -14.38 -14.46
N GLN A 197 -12.39 -15.20 -13.40
CA GLN A 197 -11.48 -14.91 -12.28
C GLN A 197 -11.64 -13.49 -11.68
N ALA A 198 -12.89 -13.05 -11.49
CA ALA A 198 -13.22 -11.73 -10.93
C ALA A 198 -12.83 -11.53 -9.45
N ARG A 199 -12.28 -12.56 -8.79
CA ARG A 199 -11.79 -12.50 -7.41
C ARG A 199 -10.27 -12.66 -7.42
N PRO A 200 -9.53 -11.93 -6.56
CA PRO A 200 -8.08 -12.02 -6.50
C PRO A 200 -7.59 -13.42 -6.11
N THR A 201 -6.37 -13.72 -6.53
CA THR A 201 -5.60 -14.89 -6.10
C THR A 201 -5.08 -14.65 -4.70
N VAL A 202 -4.57 -13.45 -4.42
CA VAL A 202 -4.11 -13.00 -3.11
C VAL A 202 -5.33 -12.76 -2.21
N GLN A 203 -5.33 -13.39 -1.04
CA GLN A 203 -6.44 -13.34 -0.08
C GLN A 203 -6.05 -12.65 1.22
N ASN A 204 -4.76 -12.63 1.56
CA ASN A 204 -4.30 -12.06 2.80
C ASN A 204 -2.86 -11.55 2.66
N VAL A 205 -2.63 -10.37 3.23
CA VAL A 205 -1.29 -9.83 3.49
C VAL A 205 -1.17 -9.69 5.01
N GLN A 206 -0.07 -10.14 5.58
CA GLN A 206 0.17 -10.12 7.02
C GLN A 206 1.57 -9.60 7.31
N VAL A 207 1.68 -8.56 8.14
CA VAL A 207 2.96 -8.18 8.73
C VAL A 207 3.27 -9.16 9.85
N ILE A 208 4.36 -9.91 9.71
CA ILE A 208 4.84 -10.86 10.72
C ILE A 208 5.63 -10.13 11.79
N GLY A 209 6.42 -9.15 11.37
CA GLY A 209 7.17 -8.28 12.26
C GLY A 209 7.88 -7.18 11.51
N SER A 210 8.09 -6.06 12.19
CA SER A 210 8.86 -4.93 11.67
C SER A 210 9.52 -4.20 12.84
N ASN A 211 10.83 -4.02 12.76
CA ASN A 211 11.63 -3.29 13.75
C ASN A 211 12.69 -2.44 13.03
N ASP A 212 13.66 -1.90 13.77
CA ASP A 212 14.75 -1.05 13.25
C ASP A 212 15.69 -1.80 12.30
N GLU A 213 15.72 -3.14 12.38
CA GLU A 213 16.62 -3.96 11.60
C GLU A 213 15.98 -4.47 10.32
N VAL A 214 14.74 -4.92 10.40
CA VAL A 214 14.10 -5.71 9.33
C VAL A 214 12.57 -5.62 9.34
N SER A 215 11.96 -5.90 8.19
CA SER A 215 10.52 -6.09 8.03
C SER A 215 10.24 -7.42 7.35
N ILE A 216 9.24 -8.15 7.84
CA ILE A 216 8.83 -9.46 7.33
C ILE A 216 7.33 -9.46 7.10
N VAL A 217 6.94 -9.79 5.88
CA VAL A 217 5.56 -9.84 5.42
C VAL A 217 5.27 -11.20 4.80
N GLU A 218 4.09 -11.72 5.08
CA GLU A 218 3.58 -12.95 4.53
C GLU A 218 2.37 -12.67 3.63
N ILE A 219 2.34 -13.28 2.46
CA ILE A 219 1.27 -13.14 1.48
C ILE A 219 0.68 -14.52 1.22
N ARG A 220 -0.62 -14.67 1.45
CA ARG A 220 -1.33 -15.93 1.26
C ARG A 220 -2.48 -15.76 0.28
N GLY A 221 -2.78 -16.82 -0.45
CA GLY A 221 -3.85 -16.84 -1.44
C GLY A 221 -4.08 -18.23 -2.00
N LYS A 222 -4.81 -18.30 -3.11
CA LYS A 222 -5.08 -19.57 -3.79
C LYS A 222 -3.77 -20.15 -4.34
N ASN A 223 -3.30 -21.25 -3.75
CA ASN A 223 -2.06 -21.95 -4.10
C ASN A 223 -0.77 -21.11 -3.98
N ILE A 224 -0.84 -19.94 -3.34
CA ILE A 224 0.32 -19.07 -3.08
C ILE A 224 0.52 -18.88 -1.59
N HIS A 225 1.79 -18.95 -1.18
CA HIS A 225 2.22 -18.71 0.18
C HIS A 225 3.63 -18.15 0.12
N TRP A 226 3.76 -16.83 0.19
CA TRP A 226 5.04 -16.16 0.04
C TRP A 226 5.46 -15.46 1.32
N GLN A 227 6.76 -15.38 1.51
CA GLN A 227 7.38 -14.60 2.55
C GLN A 227 8.37 -13.63 1.93
N ILE A 228 8.23 -12.36 2.30
CA ILE A 228 9.09 -11.26 1.85
C ILE A 228 9.77 -10.68 3.08
N MET A 229 11.09 -10.58 3.01
CA MET A 229 11.94 -10.03 4.06
C MET A 229 12.73 -8.86 3.49
N THR A 230 12.84 -7.76 4.21
CA THR A 230 13.63 -6.58 3.81
C THR A 230 14.47 -6.07 4.97
N THR A 231 15.68 -5.57 4.68
CA THR A 231 16.47 -4.82 5.65
C THR A 231 15.95 -3.38 5.82
N ASN A 232 15.84 -2.95 7.08
CA ASN A 232 15.58 -1.57 7.50
C ASN A 232 16.88 -0.86 7.93
N GLN A 233 18.04 -1.50 7.74
CA GLN A 233 19.35 -0.88 7.86
C GLN A 233 19.96 -0.57 6.48
N ALA A 234 21.08 0.16 6.47
CA ALA A 234 21.79 0.50 5.23
C ALA A 234 21.95 -0.74 4.34
N ALA A 235 21.77 -0.55 3.03
CA ALA A 235 21.79 -1.65 2.08
C ALA A 235 23.20 -2.26 1.98
N ASP A 236 23.26 -3.58 2.05
CA ASP A 236 24.46 -4.40 1.96
C ASP A 236 24.05 -5.80 1.47
N GLU A 237 24.48 -6.14 0.26
CA GLU A 237 24.13 -7.43 -0.38
C GLU A 237 24.80 -8.63 0.30
N SER A 238 25.85 -8.41 1.10
CA SER A 238 26.59 -9.45 1.82
C SER A 238 26.14 -9.64 3.27
N LYS A 239 25.30 -8.74 3.78
CA LYS A 239 24.89 -8.75 5.18
C LYS A 239 24.00 -9.92 5.50
N LYS A 240 24.34 -10.65 6.55
CA LYS A 240 23.52 -11.71 7.13
C LYS A 240 22.54 -11.12 8.13
N HIS A 241 21.29 -11.54 8.02
CA HIS A 241 20.22 -11.19 8.94
C HIS A 241 19.79 -12.43 9.70
N LYS A 242 19.55 -12.26 11.00
CA LYS A 242 18.93 -13.27 11.87
C LYS A 242 18.03 -12.53 12.85
N VAL A 243 16.73 -12.78 12.78
CA VAL A 243 15.74 -12.16 13.65
C VAL A 243 14.75 -13.19 14.15
N THR A 244 14.10 -12.91 15.27
CA THR A 244 13.01 -13.71 15.81
C THR A 244 11.78 -12.83 15.97
N PHE A 245 10.65 -13.27 15.40
CA PHE A 245 9.33 -12.67 15.65
C PHE A 245 8.38 -13.77 16.12
N GLY A 246 7.86 -13.62 17.34
CA GLY A 246 7.14 -14.69 18.02
C GLY A 246 8.06 -15.89 18.25
N GLU A 247 7.60 -17.09 17.87
CA GLU A 247 8.35 -18.34 18.05
C GLU A 247 9.20 -18.73 16.82
N LYS A 248 9.16 -17.94 15.74
CA LYS A 248 9.85 -18.25 14.48
C LYS A 248 11.10 -17.40 14.31
N SER A 249 12.18 -18.05 13.89
CA SER A 249 13.43 -17.39 13.49
C SER A 249 13.52 -17.30 11.97
N TYR A 250 14.03 -16.18 11.48
CA TYR A 250 14.19 -15.87 10.06
C TYR A 250 15.64 -15.51 9.79
N GLU A 251 16.20 -16.10 8.74
CA GLU A 251 17.58 -15.89 8.34
C GLU A 251 17.67 -15.71 6.83
N TRP A 252 18.41 -14.70 6.38
CA TRP A 252 18.74 -14.50 4.97
C TRP A 252 20.00 -13.64 4.82
N THR A 253 20.50 -13.53 3.59
CA THR A 253 21.61 -12.64 3.24
C THR A 253 21.15 -11.62 2.20
N GLY A 254 21.54 -10.36 2.36
CA GLY A 254 21.29 -9.28 1.42
C GLY A 254 20.10 -8.39 1.76
N ASN A 255 19.79 -7.46 0.85
CA ASN A 255 18.84 -6.36 1.10
C ASN A 255 17.38 -6.80 1.23
N TYR A 256 17.04 -7.89 0.56
CA TYR A 256 15.72 -8.49 0.63
C TYR A 256 15.83 -9.99 0.38
N ASN A 257 14.76 -10.71 0.71
CA ASN A 257 14.59 -12.08 0.28
C ASN A 257 13.10 -12.35 -0.04
N PHE A 258 12.85 -13.17 -1.04
CA PHE A 258 11.52 -13.63 -1.44
C PHE A 258 11.52 -15.16 -1.44
N VAL A 259 10.60 -15.76 -0.69
CA VAL A 259 10.51 -17.22 -0.54
C VAL A 259 9.10 -17.68 -0.86
N ASP A 260 8.96 -18.65 -1.78
CA ASP A 260 7.71 -19.39 -1.97
C ASP A 260 7.69 -20.59 -1.02
N LEU A 261 6.87 -20.50 0.03
CA LEU A 261 6.76 -21.51 1.09
C LEU A 261 5.93 -22.73 0.68
N ASN A 262 5.32 -22.71 -0.52
CA ASN A 262 4.63 -23.87 -1.08
C ASN A 262 5.55 -24.78 -1.92
N ARG A 263 6.84 -24.44 -2.07
CA ARG A 263 7.81 -25.24 -2.81
C ARG A 263 8.58 -26.19 -1.90
#